data_AF-A0A1M6IPR9-F1
#
_entry.id   AF-A0A1M6IPR9-F1
#
_cell.length_a   1.000
_cell.length_b   1.000
_cell.length_c   1.000
_cell.angle_alpha   90.00
_cell.angle_beta   90.00
_cell.angle_gamma   90.00
#
_symmetry.space_group_name_H-M   'P 1'
#
loop_
_entity.id
_entity.type
_entity.pdbx_description
1 polymer ?
#
loop_
_entity_poly.entity_id
_entity_poly.type
_entity_poly.pdbx_seq_one_letter_code
_entity_poly.pdbx_strand_id
1 'polypeptide(L)'
;MFEGIKSFYDIFTSKTNSVISKFTFFISLLVFLLFIDFSFNLTFNYFLNNKLNQLEMINKLKNNYNEDEDKLRVLRNMENEILISRHYLSFLNEFKKNVVLLNDNSNQNLNSNTSKITDNRSFILMYLSSGSLLFILSIYRVKTGLGGHGTVMDFSFLLFMSFVLTFLFYTIPIMNKSIYNYIINFILQFVFSLLLFSKIKKAN
;
A
#
# COMPACT_ATOMS: atom_id res chain seq x y z
N MET A 1 -13.97 21.05 -11.86
CA MET A 1 -13.91 20.66 -10.42
C MET A 1 -15.28 20.28 -9.86
N PHE A 2 -16.32 21.10 -10.05
CA PHE A 2 -17.67 20.83 -9.52
C PHE A 2 -18.37 19.58 -10.10
N GLU A 3 -18.12 19.24 -11.36
CA GLU A 3 -18.70 18.03 -11.99
C GLU A 3 -18.20 16.73 -11.37
N GLY A 4 -16.94 16.69 -10.90
CA GLY A 4 -16.42 15.54 -10.18
C GLY A 4 -17.14 15.35 -8.84
N ILE A 5 -17.25 16.41 -8.04
CA ILE A 5 -17.92 16.36 -6.73
C ILE A 5 -19.41 15.97 -6.89
N LYS A 6 -20.06 16.47 -7.95
CA LYS A 6 -21.44 16.11 -8.28
C LYS A 6 -21.56 14.63 -8.66
N SER A 7 -20.64 14.09 -9.46
CA SER A 7 -20.65 12.67 -9.80
C SER A 7 -20.38 11.77 -8.60
N PHE A 8 -19.54 12.19 -7.65
CA PHE A 8 -19.37 11.49 -6.36
C PHE A 8 -20.69 11.43 -5.59
N TYR A 9 -21.38 12.56 -5.47
CA TYR A 9 -22.66 12.65 -4.76
C TYR A 9 -23.74 11.78 -5.42
N ASP A 10 -23.82 11.81 -6.76
CA ASP A 10 -24.80 11.07 -7.55
C ASP A 10 -24.60 9.54 -7.44
N ILE A 11 -23.35 9.07 -7.29
CA ILE A 11 -23.06 7.64 -7.10
C ILE A 11 -23.63 7.12 -5.77
N PHE A 12 -23.53 7.90 -4.69
CA PHE A 12 -24.04 7.52 -3.38
C PHE A 12 -25.56 7.71 -3.25
N THR A 13 -26.11 8.76 -3.87
CA THR A 13 -27.54 9.11 -3.72
C THR A 13 -28.46 8.48 -4.76
N SER A 14 -27.94 7.99 -5.90
CA SER A 14 -28.80 7.34 -6.89
C SER A 14 -29.43 6.05 -6.34
N LYS A 15 -30.73 5.89 -6.61
CA LYS A 15 -31.48 4.65 -6.29
C LYS A 15 -31.20 3.53 -7.30
N THR A 16 -30.60 3.85 -8.43
CA THR A 16 -30.28 2.93 -9.52
C THR A 16 -29.05 2.08 -9.24
N ASN A 17 -28.11 2.58 -8.41
CA ASN A 17 -26.90 1.85 -8.07
C ASN A 17 -27.17 0.83 -6.96
N SER A 18 -26.73 -0.41 -7.18
CA SER A 18 -26.80 -1.46 -6.17
C SER A 18 -25.98 -1.11 -4.93
N VAL A 19 -26.37 -1.62 -3.77
CA VAL A 19 -25.63 -1.42 -2.50
C VAL A 19 -24.17 -1.89 -2.65
N ILE A 20 -23.97 -2.99 -3.36
CA ILE A 20 -22.64 -3.54 -3.67
C ILE A 20 -21.81 -2.53 -4.47
N SER A 21 -22.38 -1.92 -5.51
CA SER A 21 -21.69 -0.91 -6.33
C SER A 21 -21.23 0.30 -5.49
N LYS A 22 -22.08 0.79 -4.59
CA LYS A 22 -21.73 1.90 -3.69
C LYS A 22 -20.60 1.52 -2.73
N PHE A 23 -20.65 0.30 -2.19
CA PHE A 23 -19.61 -0.22 -1.30
C PHE A 23 -18.27 -0.41 -2.03
N THR A 24 -18.29 -0.94 -3.26
CA THR A 24 -17.08 -1.08 -4.10
C THR A 24 -16.43 0.27 -4.38
N PHE A 25 -17.21 1.28 -4.69
CA PHE A 25 -16.69 2.63 -4.91
C PHE A 25 -16.05 3.22 -3.65
N PHE A 26 -16.72 3.08 -2.49
CA PHE A 26 -16.18 3.50 -1.21
C PHE A 26 -14.85 2.81 -0.87
N ILE A 27 -14.78 1.49 -1.05
CA ILE A 27 -13.55 0.72 -0.85
C ILE A 27 -12.44 1.20 -1.79
N SER A 28 -12.77 1.46 -3.06
CA SER A 28 -11.78 1.95 -4.01
C SER A 28 -11.23 3.32 -3.63
N LEU A 29 -12.08 4.23 -3.17
CA LEU A 29 -11.66 5.53 -2.65
C LEU A 29 -10.75 5.37 -1.43
N LEU A 30 -11.12 4.49 -0.49
CA LEU A 30 -10.32 4.20 0.70
C LEU A 30 -8.93 3.65 0.32
N VAL A 31 -8.87 2.73 -0.64
CA VAL A 31 -7.59 2.17 -1.13
C VAL A 31 -6.76 3.23 -1.83
N PHE A 32 -7.38 4.10 -2.62
CA PHE A 32 -6.67 5.19 -3.28
C PHE A 32 -6.04 6.16 -2.26
N LEU A 33 -6.77 6.50 -1.19
CA LEU A 33 -6.24 7.29 -0.08
C LEU A 33 -5.08 6.60 0.62
N LEU A 34 -5.21 5.30 0.91
CA LEU A 34 -4.13 4.50 1.50
C LEU A 34 -2.91 4.42 0.59
N PHE A 35 -3.10 4.37 -0.73
CA PHE A 35 -2.00 4.36 -1.70
C PHE A 35 -1.21 5.67 -1.67
N ILE A 36 -1.91 6.81 -1.63
CA ILE A 36 -1.27 8.12 -1.49
C ILE A 36 -0.50 8.17 -0.17
N ASP A 37 -1.14 7.79 0.93
CA ASP A 37 -0.50 7.81 2.25
C ASP A 37 0.75 6.91 2.31
N PHE A 38 0.67 5.70 1.74
CA PHE A 38 1.79 4.78 1.63
C PHE A 38 2.92 5.32 0.74
N SER A 39 2.58 6.01 -0.35
CA SER A 39 3.58 6.53 -1.30
C SER A 39 4.33 7.74 -0.75
N PHE A 40 3.63 8.61 -0.02
CA PHE A 40 4.19 9.87 0.48
C PHE A 40 4.57 9.82 1.97
N ASN A 41 4.28 8.72 2.67
CA ASN A 41 4.53 8.53 4.10
C ASN A 41 3.93 9.64 4.98
N LEU A 42 2.80 10.24 4.58
CA LEU A 42 2.24 11.42 5.24
C LEU A 42 1.88 11.11 6.70
N THR A 43 1.07 10.08 6.91
CA THR A 43 0.62 9.67 8.25
C THR A 43 1.77 9.10 9.07
N PHE A 44 2.73 8.44 8.43
CA PHE A 44 3.93 7.94 9.11
C PHE A 44 4.80 9.08 9.65
N ASN A 45 5.04 10.11 8.85
CA ASN A 45 5.79 11.29 9.26
C ASN A 45 5.05 12.07 10.36
N TYR A 46 3.73 12.20 10.22
CA TYR A 46 2.89 12.79 11.28
C TYR A 46 2.98 12.00 12.58
N PHE A 47 2.90 10.67 12.52
CA PHE A 47 3.04 9.78 13.67
C PHE A 47 4.41 9.93 14.34
N LEU A 48 5.51 9.96 13.56
CA LEU A 48 6.85 10.14 14.10
C LEU A 48 7.02 11.51 14.77
N ASN A 49 6.56 12.58 14.14
CA ASN A 49 6.63 13.92 14.73
C ASN A 49 5.82 13.99 16.03
N ASN A 50 4.61 13.42 16.06
CA ASN A 50 3.81 13.39 17.26
C ASN A 50 4.48 12.57 18.37
N LYS A 51 5.06 11.42 18.03
CA LYS A 51 5.82 10.57 18.97
C LYS A 51 7.02 11.32 19.55
N LEU A 52 7.79 12.02 18.73
CA LEU A 52 8.93 12.84 19.18
C LEU A 52 8.48 13.98 20.10
N ASN A 53 7.43 14.71 19.72
CA ASN A 53 6.87 15.80 20.53
C ASN A 53 6.39 15.30 21.91
N GLN A 54 5.72 14.15 21.95
CA GLN A 54 5.25 13.55 23.20
C GLN A 54 6.43 13.13 24.10
N LEU A 55 7.48 12.54 23.54
CA LEU A 55 8.70 12.20 24.29
C LEU A 55 9.42 13.45 24.82
N GLU A 56 9.49 14.51 24.02
CA GLU A 56 10.08 15.78 24.46
C GLU A 56 9.28 16.41 25.61
N MET A 57 7.95 16.39 25.53
CA MET A 57 7.06 16.87 26.60
C MET A 57 7.25 16.06 27.88
N ILE A 58 7.28 14.72 27.78
CA ILE A 58 7.51 13.87 28.96
C ILE A 58 8.86 14.16 29.58
N ASN A 59 9.91 14.34 28.78
CA ASN A 59 11.23 14.66 29.29
C ASN A 59 11.25 16.01 30.04
N LYS A 60 10.57 17.03 29.51
CA LYS A 60 10.37 18.32 30.20
C LYS A 60 9.63 18.17 31.51
N LEU A 61 8.56 17.36 31.54
CA LEU A 61 7.79 17.11 32.76
C LEU A 61 8.60 16.33 33.80
N LYS A 62 9.39 15.33 33.38
CA LYS A 62 10.26 14.57 34.29
C LYS A 62 11.23 15.51 35.01
N ASN A 63 11.87 16.43 34.28
CA ASN A 63 12.75 17.44 34.85
C ASN A 63 12.05 18.34 35.90
N ASN A 64 10.77 18.67 35.69
CA ASN A 64 10.00 19.51 36.62
C ASN A 64 9.50 18.75 37.86
N TYR A 65 9.36 17.43 37.79
CA TYR A 65 8.85 16.58 38.88
C TYR A 65 9.93 15.64 39.44
N ASN A 66 11.21 16.02 39.35
CA ASN A 66 12.34 15.19 39.78
C ASN A 66 12.28 14.73 41.26
N GLU A 67 11.56 15.46 42.11
CA GLU A 67 11.42 15.16 43.55
C GLU A 67 10.19 14.31 43.88
N ASP A 68 9.23 14.15 42.95
CA ASP A 68 7.97 13.44 43.17
C ASP A 68 8.02 12.06 42.48
N GLU A 69 8.34 11.03 43.26
CA GLU A 69 8.54 9.66 42.76
C GLU A 69 7.27 9.07 42.12
N ASP A 70 6.10 9.38 42.67
CA ASP A 70 4.82 8.88 42.14
C ASP A 70 4.53 9.48 40.75
N LYS A 71 4.74 10.79 40.58
CA LYS A 71 4.60 11.44 39.27
C LYS A 71 5.65 10.94 38.27
N LEU A 72 6.89 10.72 38.71
CA LEU A 72 7.93 10.16 37.85
C LEU A 72 7.59 8.76 37.37
N ARG A 73 7.01 7.91 38.21
CA ARG A 73 6.56 6.57 37.82
C ARG A 73 5.50 6.64 36.73
N VAL A 74 4.53 7.53 36.88
CA VAL A 74 3.46 7.75 35.89
C VAL A 74 4.04 8.25 34.56
N LEU A 75 4.99 9.18 34.59
CA LEU A 75 5.67 9.68 33.40
C LEU A 75 6.50 8.61 32.68
N ARG A 76 7.20 7.73 33.43
CA ARG A 76 7.93 6.58 32.85
C ARG A 76 6.99 5.58 32.17
N ASN A 77 5.81 5.35 32.74
CA ASN A 77 4.82 4.47 32.11
C ASN A 77 4.33 5.05 30.78
N MET A 78 3.98 6.34 30.75
CA MET A 78 3.60 7.02 29.51
C MET A 78 4.73 7.01 28.47
N GLU A 79 5.97 7.23 28.88
CA GLU A 79 7.15 7.15 28.01
C GLU A 79 7.24 5.77 27.35
N ASN A 80 7.07 4.70 28.12
CA ASN A 80 7.08 3.33 27.61
C ASN A 80 5.93 3.07 26.64
N GLU A 81 4.71 3.53 26.92
CA GLU A 81 3.57 3.38 26.01
C GLU A 81 3.84 4.06 24.66
N ILE A 82 4.40 5.27 24.70
CA ILE A 82 4.77 6.02 23.49
C ILE A 82 5.90 5.31 22.74
N LEU A 83 6.93 4.80 23.45
CA LEU A 83 8.04 4.06 22.83
C LEU A 83 7.56 2.79 22.13
N ILE A 84 6.65 2.04 22.75
CA ILE A 84 6.11 0.78 22.21
C ILE A 84 5.12 1.04 21.07
N SER A 85 4.46 2.20 21.02
CA SER A 85 3.52 2.54 19.95
C SER A 85 4.13 2.38 18.55
N ARG A 86 3.41 1.70 17.64
CA ARG A 86 3.85 1.41 16.28
C ARG A 86 2.85 1.94 15.25
N HIS A 87 3.38 2.51 14.18
CA HIS A 87 2.59 2.83 12.99
C HIS A 87 2.39 1.58 12.12
N TYR A 88 1.26 1.48 11.40
CA TYR A 88 0.96 0.33 10.53
C TYR A 88 2.07 0.07 9.50
N LEU A 89 2.73 1.13 9.01
CA LEU A 89 3.84 1.02 8.06
C LEU A 89 5.05 0.30 8.68
N SER A 90 5.31 0.51 9.97
CA SER A 90 6.37 -0.22 10.69
C SER A 90 6.05 -1.71 10.75
N PHE A 91 4.79 -2.07 11.00
CA PHE A 91 4.32 -3.45 10.99
C PHE A 91 4.46 -4.09 9.60
N LEU A 92 4.07 -3.39 8.53
CA LEU A 92 4.22 -3.88 7.16
C LEU A 92 5.69 -4.12 6.77
N ASN A 93 6.59 -3.23 7.20
CA ASN A 93 8.03 -3.38 6.95
C ASN A 93 8.64 -4.56 7.71
N GLU A 94 8.18 -4.80 8.94
CA GLU A 94 8.58 -5.97 9.74
C GLU A 94 8.06 -7.27 9.12
N PHE A 95 6.79 -7.28 8.68
CA PHE A 95 6.23 -8.40 7.94
C PHE A 95 7.02 -8.71 6.67
N LYS A 96 7.38 -7.69 5.88
CA LYS A 96 8.24 -7.86 4.69
C LYS A 96 9.57 -8.51 5.06
N LYS A 97 10.25 -8.02 6.10
CA LYS A 97 11.53 -8.59 6.56
C LYS A 97 11.37 -10.07 6.94
N ASN A 98 10.32 -10.40 7.68
CA ASN A 98 10.05 -11.77 8.12
C ASN A 98 9.77 -12.71 6.94
N VAL A 99 9.02 -12.25 5.93
CA VAL A 99 8.78 -13.03 4.70
C VAL A 99 10.07 -13.25 3.90
N VAL A 100 10.93 -12.24 3.80
CA VAL A 100 12.24 -12.38 3.12
C VAL A 100 13.14 -13.37 3.85
N LEU A 101 13.20 -13.32 5.18
CA LEU A 101 14.01 -14.24 5.99
C LEU A 101 13.57 -15.71 5.85
N LEU A 102 12.27 -15.97 5.67
CA LEU A 102 11.76 -17.33 5.41
C LEU A 102 12.24 -17.88 4.07
N ASN A 103 12.45 -17.02 3.06
CA ASN A 103 12.93 -17.41 1.73
C ASN A 103 14.46 -17.65 1.71
N ASP A 104 15.21 -16.92 2.55
CA ASP A 104 16.66 -17.10 2.64
C ASP A 104 17.05 -18.38 3.40
N ASN A 105 16.29 -18.73 4.45
CA ASN A 105 16.56 -19.93 5.25
C ASN A 105 16.33 -21.25 4.50
N SER A 106 15.54 -21.27 3.42
CA SER A 106 15.43 -22.46 2.54
C SER A 106 16.66 -22.70 1.66
N ASN A 107 17.58 -21.73 1.56
CA ASN A 107 18.77 -21.80 0.68
C ASN A 107 20.11 -21.88 1.46
N GLN A 108 20.10 -21.99 2.79
CA GLN A 108 21.31 -21.99 3.63
C GLN A 108 22.00 -23.36 3.76
N ASN A 109 22.13 -24.09 2.65
CA ASN A 109 23.15 -25.12 2.50
C ASN A 109 23.90 -24.85 1.20
N LEU A 110 24.84 -23.90 1.21
CA LEU A 110 26.04 -23.86 0.35
C LEU A 110 26.83 -22.55 0.59
N ASN A 111 28.04 -22.73 1.13
CA ASN A 111 29.20 -21.81 1.15
C ASN A 111 28.97 -20.33 1.46
N SER A 112 29.45 -19.97 2.65
CA SER A 112 29.82 -18.62 3.10
C SER A 112 30.81 -17.95 2.15
N ASN A 113 30.28 -17.20 1.18
CA ASN A 113 30.88 -16.01 0.56
C ASN A 113 29.73 -15.19 -0.03
N THR A 114 28.72 -14.88 0.79
CA THR A 114 27.56 -14.11 0.35
C THR A 114 27.90 -12.63 0.43
N SER A 115 28.20 -12.03 -0.73
CA SER A 115 27.89 -10.62 -0.94
C SER A 115 26.46 -10.40 -0.45
N LYS A 116 26.26 -9.51 0.53
CA LYS A 116 24.92 -9.09 0.95
C LYS A 116 24.23 -8.58 -0.31
N ILE A 117 23.35 -9.39 -0.88
CA ILE A 117 22.47 -8.96 -1.96
C ILE A 117 21.50 -8.01 -1.29
N THR A 118 21.84 -6.73 -1.26
CA THR A 118 20.95 -5.67 -0.82
C THR A 118 19.78 -5.66 -1.80
N ASP A 119 18.65 -6.15 -1.33
CA ASP A 119 17.42 -6.18 -2.09
C ASP A 119 16.90 -4.74 -2.31
N ASN A 120 17.49 -4.05 -3.28
CA ASN A 120 17.26 -2.63 -3.56
C ASN A 120 16.01 -2.44 -4.44
N ARG A 121 14.96 -3.23 -4.17
CA ARG A 121 13.69 -3.15 -4.90
C ARG A 121 12.88 -1.95 -4.41
N SER A 122 12.66 -1.01 -5.31
CA SER A 122 11.75 0.12 -5.10
C SER A 122 10.34 -0.28 -5.52
N PHE A 123 9.41 -0.15 -4.59
CA PHE A 123 7.98 -0.35 -4.87
C PHE A 123 7.50 0.61 -5.98
N ILE A 124 8.00 1.85 -5.97
CA ILE A 124 7.66 2.89 -6.95
C ILE A 124 8.14 2.49 -8.35
N LEU A 125 9.39 2.04 -8.49
CA LEU A 125 9.90 1.56 -9.77
C LEU A 125 9.09 0.36 -10.27
N MET A 126 8.66 -0.50 -9.36
CA MET A 126 7.87 -1.65 -9.74
C MET A 126 6.46 -1.27 -10.22
N TYR A 127 5.78 -0.38 -9.50
CA TYR A 127 4.49 0.15 -9.92
C TYR A 127 4.59 0.91 -11.26
N LEU A 128 5.64 1.72 -11.45
CA LEU A 128 5.89 2.40 -12.73
C LEU A 128 6.14 1.41 -13.87
N SER A 129 6.90 0.33 -13.62
CA SER A 129 7.23 -0.64 -14.65
C SER A 129 6.02 -1.48 -15.09
N SER A 130 5.20 -1.96 -14.15
CA SER A 130 4.16 -2.95 -14.44
C SER A 130 2.75 -2.47 -14.07
N GLY A 131 2.57 -1.89 -12.88
CA GLY A 131 1.26 -1.47 -12.37
C GLY A 131 0.63 -0.33 -13.19
N SER A 132 1.47 0.50 -13.81
CA SER A 132 1.07 1.58 -14.72
C SER A 132 0.32 1.07 -15.94
N LEU A 133 0.59 -0.16 -16.41
CA LEU A 133 -0.06 -0.74 -17.58
C LEU A 133 -1.55 -1.03 -17.31
N LEU A 134 -1.86 -1.64 -16.16
CA LEU A 134 -3.24 -1.85 -15.71
C LEU A 134 -3.97 -0.53 -15.45
N PHE A 135 -3.24 0.50 -14.99
CA PHE A 135 -3.78 1.84 -14.80
C PHE A 135 -4.09 2.56 -16.12
N ILE A 136 -3.22 2.48 -17.11
CA ILE A 136 -3.49 3.05 -18.45
C ILE A 136 -4.67 2.32 -19.10
N LEU A 137 -4.74 1.00 -18.94
CA LEU A 137 -5.86 0.20 -19.43
C LEU A 137 -7.18 0.54 -18.74
N SER A 138 -7.17 0.86 -17.44
CA SER A 138 -8.39 1.29 -16.74
C SER A 138 -8.89 2.63 -17.29
N ILE A 139 -7.99 3.60 -17.57
CA ILE A 139 -8.36 4.85 -18.25
C ILE A 139 -8.93 4.59 -19.65
N TYR A 140 -8.29 3.71 -20.43
CA TYR A 140 -8.74 3.36 -21.77
C TYR A 140 -10.15 2.75 -21.77
N ARG A 141 -10.46 1.86 -20.81
CA ARG A 141 -11.79 1.24 -20.67
C ARG A 141 -12.86 2.25 -20.30
N VAL A 142 -12.57 3.19 -19.40
CA VAL A 142 -13.48 4.29 -19.05
C VAL A 142 -13.81 5.12 -20.29
N LYS A 143 -12.80 5.46 -21.10
CA LYS A 143 -12.96 6.32 -22.29
C LYS A 143 -13.73 5.62 -23.43
N THR A 144 -13.60 4.31 -23.56
CA THR A 144 -14.20 3.52 -24.64
C THR A 144 -15.55 2.91 -24.30
N GLY A 145 -15.99 2.99 -23.04
CA GLY A 145 -17.28 2.44 -22.62
C GLY A 145 -17.35 0.90 -22.67
N LEU A 146 -16.21 0.21 -22.75
CA LEU A 146 -16.08 -1.25 -22.88
C LEU A 146 -16.43 -2.04 -21.58
N GLY A 147 -17.22 -1.47 -20.68
CA GLY A 147 -17.58 -2.04 -19.38
C GLY A 147 -19.10 -2.15 -19.20
N GLY A 148 -19.60 -3.38 -19.00
CA GLY A 148 -21.02 -3.67 -18.79
C GLY A 148 -21.58 -3.21 -17.43
N HIS A 149 -20.71 -2.80 -16.50
CA HIS A 149 -21.06 -2.18 -15.23
C HIS A 149 -20.34 -0.83 -15.13
N GLY A 150 -21.02 0.20 -14.64
CA GLY A 150 -20.67 1.62 -14.80
C GLY A 150 -19.16 1.92 -14.77
N THR A 151 -18.72 2.74 -15.73
CA THR A 151 -17.31 3.07 -16.04
C THR A 151 -16.43 3.38 -14.83
N VAL A 152 -16.99 4.00 -13.78
CA VAL A 152 -16.30 4.32 -12.54
C VAL A 152 -15.97 3.07 -11.71
N MET A 153 -16.85 2.07 -11.68
CA MET A 153 -16.64 0.83 -10.93
C MET A 153 -15.53 -0.03 -11.55
N ASP A 154 -15.51 -0.13 -12.87
CA ASP A 154 -14.45 -0.82 -13.62
C ASP A 154 -13.08 -0.16 -13.40
N PHE A 155 -13.03 1.18 -13.38
CA PHE A 155 -11.81 1.93 -13.08
C PHE A 155 -11.30 1.64 -11.68
N SER A 156 -12.19 1.76 -10.70
CA SER A 156 -11.94 1.51 -9.29
C SER A 156 -11.41 0.11 -9.00
N PHE A 157 -12.03 -0.91 -9.59
CA PHE A 157 -11.63 -2.31 -9.44
C PHE A 157 -10.26 -2.59 -10.08
N LEU A 158 -10.01 -2.09 -11.28
CA LEU A 158 -8.73 -2.30 -11.97
C LEU A 158 -7.57 -1.57 -11.26
N LEU A 159 -7.82 -0.39 -10.70
CA LEU A 159 -6.84 0.34 -9.90
C LEU A 159 -6.51 -0.45 -8.62
N PHE A 160 -7.52 -0.97 -7.92
CA PHE A 160 -7.33 -1.85 -6.77
C PHE A 160 -6.50 -3.09 -7.13
N MET A 161 -6.87 -3.79 -8.20
CA MET A 161 -6.15 -4.99 -8.65
C MET A 161 -4.71 -4.67 -9.04
N SER A 162 -4.45 -3.56 -9.72
CA SER A 162 -3.09 -3.12 -10.05
C SER A 162 -2.23 -2.95 -8.80
N PHE A 163 -2.79 -2.31 -7.77
CA PHE A 163 -2.09 -2.12 -6.50
C PHE A 163 -1.83 -3.45 -5.78
N VAL A 164 -2.85 -4.31 -5.64
CA VAL A 164 -2.74 -5.60 -4.95
C VAL A 164 -1.74 -6.52 -5.63
N LEU A 165 -1.79 -6.67 -6.97
CA LEU A 165 -0.81 -7.48 -7.69
C LEU A 165 0.60 -6.92 -7.52
N THR A 166 0.78 -5.60 -7.64
CA THR A 166 2.10 -4.98 -7.46
C THR A 166 2.63 -5.18 -6.05
N PHE A 167 1.77 -5.13 -5.03
CA PHE A 167 2.13 -5.42 -3.64
C PHE A 167 2.52 -6.89 -3.43
N LEU A 168 1.77 -7.84 -3.98
CA LEU A 168 2.08 -9.27 -3.88
C LEU A 168 3.43 -9.60 -4.50
N PHE A 169 3.70 -9.11 -5.71
CA PHE A 169 4.98 -9.31 -6.38
C PHE A 169 6.13 -8.54 -5.71
N TYR A 170 5.82 -7.51 -4.91
CA TYR A 170 6.85 -6.76 -4.19
C TYR A 170 7.34 -7.55 -3.00
N THR A 171 6.39 -8.15 -2.29
CA THR A 171 6.66 -8.92 -1.08
C THR A 171 7.37 -10.23 -1.39
N ILE A 172 7.10 -10.87 -2.54
CA ILE A 172 7.70 -12.15 -2.93
C ILE A 172 8.83 -11.92 -3.95
N PRO A 173 10.12 -11.93 -3.55
CA PRO A 173 11.22 -11.99 -4.52
C PRO A 173 11.19 -13.31 -5.28
N ILE A 174 11.09 -13.24 -6.60
CA ILE A 174 11.16 -14.42 -7.47
C ILE A 174 12.63 -14.76 -7.77
N MET A 175 13.48 -13.75 -7.93
CA MET A 175 14.91 -13.89 -8.19
C MET A 175 15.76 -12.95 -7.34
N ASN A 176 17.05 -13.29 -7.17
CA ASN A 176 17.98 -12.52 -6.35
C ASN A 176 18.35 -11.14 -6.94
N LYS A 177 18.31 -10.93 -8.27
CA LYS A 177 18.55 -9.59 -8.84
C LYS A 177 17.24 -8.82 -9.02
N SER A 178 17.20 -7.59 -8.49
CA SER A 178 16.03 -6.71 -8.56
C SER A 178 15.54 -6.46 -9.98
N ILE A 179 16.44 -6.38 -10.97
CA ILE A 179 16.08 -6.16 -12.38
C ILE A 179 15.19 -7.28 -12.94
N TYR A 180 15.46 -8.54 -12.58
CA TYR A 180 14.66 -9.67 -13.07
C TYR A 180 13.28 -9.69 -12.43
N ASN A 181 13.17 -9.29 -11.17
CA ASN A 181 11.86 -9.16 -10.52
C ASN A 181 10.99 -8.10 -11.21
N TYR A 182 11.55 -6.97 -11.66
CA TYR A 182 10.80 -5.98 -12.44
C TYR A 182 10.35 -6.54 -13.79
N ILE A 183 11.21 -7.24 -14.52
CA ILE A 183 10.89 -7.84 -15.83
C ILE A 183 9.82 -8.93 -15.69
N ILE A 184 9.97 -9.84 -14.73
CA ILE A 184 9.01 -10.92 -14.50
C ILE A 184 7.65 -10.35 -14.10
N ASN A 185 7.64 -9.36 -13.20
CA ASN A 185 6.39 -8.72 -12.79
C ASN A 185 5.73 -7.99 -13.97
N PHE A 186 6.50 -7.32 -14.83
CA PHE A 186 5.98 -6.75 -16.08
C PHE A 186 5.32 -7.81 -16.96
N ILE A 187 5.98 -8.95 -17.19
CA ILE A 187 5.44 -10.04 -18.01
C ILE A 187 4.16 -10.60 -17.39
N LEU A 188 4.15 -10.87 -16.08
CA LEU A 188 2.98 -11.43 -15.40
C LEU A 188 1.78 -10.48 -15.43
N GLN A 189 2.00 -9.19 -15.16
CA GLN A 189 0.93 -8.19 -15.23
C GLN A 189 0.48 -7.95 -16.67
N PHE A 190 1.37 -8.03 -17.65
CA PHE A 190 1.02 -7.96 -19.07
C PHE A 190 0.14 -9.14 -19.51
N VAL A 191 0.52 -10.37 -19.15
CA VAL A 191 -0.28 -11.58 -19.42
C VAL A 191 -1.64 -11.51 -18.72
N PHE A 192 -1.67 -11.11 -17.46
CA PHE A 192 -2.91 -10.93 -16.70
C PHE A 192 -3.84 -9.90 -17.36
N SER A 193 -3.27 -8.79 -17.84
CA SER A 193 -3.99 -7.75 -18.57
C SER A 193 -4.60 -8.28 -19.87
N LEU A 194 -3.84 -9.06 -20.65
CA LEU A 194 -4.33 -9.70 -21.87
C LEU A 194 -5.47 -10.69 -21.59
N LEU A 195 -5.36 -11.48 -20.52
CA LEU A 195 -6.40 -12.44 -20.12
C LEU A 195 -7.72 -11.74 -19.77
N LEU A 196 -7.65 -10.66 -18.99
CA LEU A 196 -8.82 -9.83 -18.71
C LEU A 196 -9.46 -9.36 -20.02
N PHE A 197 -8.66 -8.79 -20.93
CA PHE A 197 -9.18 -8.22 -22.17
C PHE A 197 -9.76 -9.27 -23.14
N SER A 198 -9.16 -10.45 -23.24
CA SER A 198 -9.62 -11.52 -24.13
C SER A 198 -11.00 -12.08 -23.73
N LYS A 199 -11.29 -12.18 -22.43
CA LYS A 199 -12.59 -12.64 -21.93
C LYS A 199 -13.70 -11.62 -22.18
N ILE A 200 -13.36 -10.34 -22.20
CA ILE A 200 -14.31 -9.24 -22.41
C ILE A 200 -14.78 -9.19 -23.87
N LYS A 201 -13.89 -9.45 -24.85
CA LYS A 201 -14.26 -9.47 -26.28
C LYS A 201 -15.21 -10.61 -26.66
N LYS A 202 -15.34 -11.64 -25.80
CA LYS A 202 -16.28 -12.76 -25.96
C LYS A 202 -17.66 -12.51 -25.33
N ALA A 203 -17.79 -11.47 -24.50
CA ALA A 203 -19.03 -11.16 -23.77
C ALA A 203 -19.88 -10.06 -24.41
N ASN A 204 -19.38 -9.44 -25.48
CA ASN A 204 -20.11 -8.56 -26.41
C ASN A 204 -20.35 -9.30 -27.72
#